data_AF-A0A522VHF8-F1
#
_entry.id   AF-A0A522VHF8-F1
#
_cell.length_a   1.000
_cell.length_b   1.000
_cell.length_c   1.000
_cell.angle_alpha   90.00
_cell.angle_beta   90.00
_cell.angle_gamma   90.00
#
_symmetry.space_group_name_H-M   'P 1'
#
loop_
_entity.id
_entity.type
_entity.pdbx_description
1 polymer ?
#
loop_
_entity_poly.entity_id
_entity_poly.type
_entity_poly.pdbx_seq_one_letter_code
_entity_poly.pdbx_strand_id
1 'polypeptide(L)'
;MAIVTERISVLVSANEKVRFAGQARQSGVSLGEFFRRAATAYQAREDDELLEGMVAQMQKTTTQAERAIDDALAFVEASNQRIAAMESRRGG
;
A
#
# COMPACT_ATOMS: atom_id res chain seq x y z
N MET A 1 -7.46 7.21 40.38
CA MET A 1 -8.20 8.15 39.48
C MET A 1 -9.31 7.35 38.83
N ALA A 2 -10.58 7.76 39.00
CA ALA A 2 -11.68 7.13 38.28
C ALA A 2 -11.58 7.52 36.80
N ILE A 3 -11.62 6.54 35.89
CA ILE A 3 -11.72 6.82 34.46
C ILE A 3 -13.14 7.33 34.24
N VAL A 4 -13.29 8.64 34.02
CA VAL A 4 -14.57 9.24 33.66
C VAL A 4 -14.91 8.75 32.26
N THR A 5 -15.92 7.90 32.16
CA THR A 5 -16.41 7.41 30.87
C THR A 5 -17.69 8.15 30.51
N GLU A 6 -17.74 8.64 29.27
CA GLU A 6 -18.91 9.33 28.73
C GLU A 6 -19.64 8.44 27.72
N ARG A 7 -20.94 8.71 27.52
CA ARG A 7 -21.79 7.96 26.58
C ARG A 7 -22.04 8.78 25.33
N ILE A 8 -21.77 8.17 24.18
CA ILE A 8 -22.14 8.71 22.86
C ILE A 8 -23.35 7.91 22.36
N SER A 9 -24.50 8.58 22.21
CA SER A 9 -25.71 7.99 21.64
C SER A 9 -25.81 8.35 20.16
N VAL A 10 -25.85 7.34 19.29
CA VAL A 10 -25.95 7.52 17.84
C VAL A 10 -27.29 6.97 17.37
N LEU A 11 -28.05 7.78 16.64
CA LEU A 11 -29.30 7.37 16.01
C LEU A 11 -28.97 6.60 14.72
N VAL A 12 -29.53 5.40 14.59
CA VAL A 12 -29.35 4.54 13.42
C VAL A 12 -30.70 3.92 13.04
N SER A 13 -30.85 3.56 11.77
CA SER A 13 -31.99 2.74 11.32
C SER A 13 -31.91 1.31 11.87
N ALA A 14 -33.04 0.60 11.84
CA ALA A 14 -33.10 -0.80 12.24
C ALA A 14 -32.15 -1.69 11.40
N ASN A 15 -32.08 -1.43 10.09
CA ASN A 15 -31.22 -2.18 9.18
C ASN A 15 -29.73 -1.94 9.45
N GLU A 16 -29.36 -0.69 9.71
CA GLU A 16 -27.99 -0.35 10.10
C GLU A 16 -27.58 -1.04 11.40
N LYS A 17 -28.47 -1.01 12.41
CA LYS A 17 -28.22 -1.68 13.70
C LYS A 17 -27.95 -3.17 13.52
N VAL A 18 -28.74 -3.86 12.68
CA VAL A 18 -28.53 -5.28 12.37
C VAL A 18 -27.18 -5.49 11.66
N ARG A 19 -26.88 -4.67 10.66
CA ARG A 19 -25.62 -4.75 9.90
C ARG A 19 -24.40 -4.57 10.80
N PHE A 20 -24.38 -3.54 11.63
CA PHE A 20 -23.26 -3.26 12.54
C PHE A 20 -23.10 -4.36 13.60
N ALA A 21 -24.19 -4.89 14.12
CA ALA A 21 -24.15 -6.04 15.02
C ALA A 21 -23.56 -7.29 14.34
N GLY A 22 -23.88 -7.51 13.06
CA GLY A 22 -23.29 -8.57 12.24
C GLY A 22 -21.78 -8.41 12.07
N GLN A 23 -21.32 -7.21 11.70
CA GLN A 23 -19.90 -6.91 11.53
C GLN A 23 -19.11 -7.08 12.84
N ALA A 24 -19.63 -6.55 13.95
CA ALA A 24 -19.00 -6.69 15.26
C ALA A 24 -18.84 -8.17 15.65
N ARG A 25 -19.86 -8.99 15.42
CA ARG A 25 -19.82 -10.45 15.66
C ARG A 25 -18.77 -11.15 14.79
N GLN A 26 -18.71 -10.83 13.50
CA GLN A 26 -17.71 -11.39 12.57
C GLN A 26 -16.28 -11.05 13.00
N SER A 27 -16.06 -9.86 13.55
CA SER A 27 -14.78 -9.42 14.10
C SER A 27 -14.52 -9.89 15.55
N GLY A 28 -15.43 -10.66 16.16
CA GLY A 28 -15.26 -11.19 17.52
C GLY A 28 -15.28 -10.13 18.63
N VAL A 29 -15.85 -8.95 18.39
CA VAL A 29 -15.87 -7.83 19.35
C VAL A 29 -17.30 -7.39 19.68
N SER A 30 -17.45 -6.64 20.78
CA SER A 30 -18.73 -6.01 21.10
C SER A 30 -19.08 -4.88 20.11
N LEU A 31 -20.36 -4.55 19.99
CA LEU A 31 -20.79 -3.43 19.13
C LEU A 31 -20.17 -2.09 19.55
N GLY A 32 -20.04 -1.85 20.86
CA GLY A 32 -19.41 -0.62 21.36
C GLY A 32 -17.91 -0.55 21.08
N GLU A 33 -17.20 -1.68 21.16
CA GLU A 33 -15.78 -1.77 20.81
C GLU A 33 -15.57 -1.64 19.30
N PHE A 34 -16.44 -2.25 18.50
CA PHE A 34 -16.46 -2.08 17.06
C PHE A 34 -16.57 -0.60 16.67
N PHE A 35 -17.53 0.13 17.25
CA PHE A 35 -17.67 1.56 17.00
C PHE A 35 -16.50 2.39 17.54
N ARG A 36 -15.94 2.02 18.70
CA ARG A 36 -14.74 2.69 19.23
C ARG A 36 -13.57 2.59 18.25
N ARG A 37 -13.29 1.39 17.75
CA ARG A 37 -12.24 1.16 16.75
C ARG A 37 -12.52 1.90 15.45
N ALA A 38 -13.75 1.82 14.96
CA ALA A 38 -14.16 2.52 13.75
C ALA A 38 -13.98 4.04 13.89
N ALA A 39 -14.35 4.62 15.05
CA ALA A 39 -14.16 6.04 15.32
C ALA A 39 -12.67 6.43 15.44
N THR A 40 -11.84 5.60 16.06
CA THR A 40 -10.38 5.83 16.11
C THR A 40 -9.72 5.71 14.74
N ALA A 41 -10.19 4.79 13.90
CA ALA A 41 -9.64 4.56 12.56
C ALA A 41 -10.22 5.52 11.50
N TYR A 42 -11.29 6.24 11.81
CA TYR A 42 -11.90 7.17 10.88
C TYR A 42 -11.00 8.39 10.69
N GLN A 43 -10.26 8.41 9.58
CA GLN A 43 -9.52 9.58 9.12
C GLN A 43 -10.31 10.22 8.00
N ALA A 44 -10.81 11.44 8.23
CA ALA A 44 -11.46 12.20 7.18
C ALA A 44 -10.39 12.72 6.21
N ARG A 45 -10.28 12.07 5.03
CA ARG A 45 -9.51 12.50 3.83
C ARG A 45 -7.98 12.37 3.87
N GLU A 46 -7.34 12.06 5.00
CA GLU A 46 -5.87 11.90 5.05
C GLU A 46 -5.36 10.57 4.46
N ASP A 47 -6.16 9.50 4.52
CA ASP A 47 -5.74 8.18 4.04
C ASP A 47 -5.60 8.10 2.51
N ASP A 48 -6.45 8.82 1.77
CA ASP A 48 -6.42 8.79 0.30
C ASP A 48 -5.16 9.48 -0.26
N GLU A 49 -4.78 10.64 0.30
CA GLU A 49 -3.56 11.36 -0.11
C GLU A 49 -2.28 10.59 0.23
N LEU A 50 -2.26 9.90 1.38
CA LEU A 50 -1.14 9.04 1.76
C LEU A 50 -0.99 7.85 0.81
N LEU A 51 -2.10 7.17 0.51
CA LEU A 51 -2.11 6.03 -0.42
C LEU A 51 -1.73 6.44 -1.84
N GLU A 52 -2.24 7.58 -2.32
CA GLU A 52 -1.84 8.15 -3.61
C GLU A 52 -0.34 8.45 -3.65
N GLY A 53 0.22 9.04 -2.59
CA GLY A 53 1.65 9.30 -2.47
C GLY A 53 2.50 8.02 -2.51
N MET A 54 2.05 6.96 -1.85
CA MET A 54 2.72 5.65 -1.89
C MET A 54 2.72 5.04 -3.29
N VAL A 55 1.58 5.10 -3.99
CA VAL A 55 1.45 4.59 -5.37
C VAL A 55 2.37 5.38 -6.32
N ALA A 56 2.38 6.70 -6.22
CA ALA A 56 3.24 7.56 -7.04
C ALA A 56 4.73 7.25 -6.79
N GLN A 57 5.13 7.03 -5.54
CA GLN A 57 6.51 6.68 -5.21
C GLN A 57 6.88 5.30 -5.73
N MET A 58 6.01 4.29 -5.60
CA MET A 58 6.24 2.97 -6.18
C MET A 58 6.46 3.04 -7.69
N GLN A 59 5.56 3.72 -8.42
CA GLN A 59 5.68 3.89 -9.87
C GLN A 59 7.02 4.53 -10.26
N LYS A 60 7.41 5.61 -9.58
CA LYS A 60 8.69 6.28 -9.80
C LYS A 60 9.87 5.32 -9.62
N THR A 61 9.88 4.55 -8.54
CA THR A 61 10.96 3.61 -8.26
C THR A 61 11.01 2.45 -9.25
N THR A 62 9.85 1.95 -9.68
CA THR A 62 9.77 0.89 -10.70
C THR A 62 10.30 1.39 -12.04
N THR A 63 9.89 2.57 -12.50
CA THR A 63 10.43 3.17 -13.74
C THR A 63 11.94 3.40 -13.66
N GLN A 64 12.46 3.80 -12.50
CA GLN A 64 13.91 3.95 -12.32
C GLN A 64 14.63 2.59 -12.39
N ALA A 65 14.06 1.55 -11.78
CA ALA A 65 14.63 0.21 -11.83
C ALA A 65 14.62 -0.38 -13.25
N GLU A 66 13.51 -0.21 -13.99
CA GLU A 66 13.39 -0.62 -15.39
C GLU A 66 14.49 0.01 -16.24
N ARG A 67 14.68 1.34 -16.14
CA ARG A 67 15.75 2.04 -16.85
C ARG A 67 17.14 1.52 -16.51
N ALA A 68 17.39 1.26 -15.21
CA ALA A 68 18.69 0.74 -14.79
C ALA A 68 18.96 -0.67 -15.34
N ILE A 69 17.91 -1.50 -15.49
CA ILE A 69 18.01 -2.82 -16.12
C ILE A 69 18.30 -2.66 -17.61
N ASP A 70 17.58 -1.79 -18.32
CA ASP A 70 17.80 -1.54 -19.74
C ASP A 70 19.22 -1.04 -20.02
N ASP A 71 19.72 -0.09 -19.21
CA ASP A 71 21.08 0.43 -19.30
C ASP A 71 22.14 -0.68 -19.08
N ALA A 72 21.91 -1.56 -18.10
CA ALA A 72 22.80 -2.68 -17.82
C ALA A 72 22.84 -3.68 -18.97
N LEU A 73 21.68 -4.01 -19.56
CA LEU A 73 21.57 -4.91 -20.71
C LEU A 73 22.29 -4.33 -21.93
N ALA A 74 22.08 -3.05 -22.22
CA ALA A 74 22.76 -2.35 -23.32
C ALA A 74 24.29 -2.33 -23.14
N PHE A 75 24.76 -2.12 -21.91
CA PHE A 75 26.19 -2.15 -21.60
C PHE A 75 26.80 -3.55 -21.83
N VAL A 76 26.13 -4.61 -21.38
CA VAL A 76 26.57 -5.99 -21.57
C VAL A 76 26.62 -6.34 -23.05
N GLU A 77 25.60 -5.97 -23.82
CA GLU A 77 25.56 -6.20 -25.26
C GLU A 77 26.73 -5.50 -25.97
N ALA A 78 26.96 -4.22 -25.69
CA ALA A 78 28.10 -3.48 -26.25
C ALA A 78 29.45 -4.10 -25.85
N SER A 79 29.54 -4.65 -24.63
CA SER A 79 30.74 -5.36 -24.19
C SER A 79 30.97 -6.66 -24.96
N ASN A 80 29.92 -7.46 -25.16
CA ASN A 80 29.98 -8.71 -25.92
C ASN A 80 30.40 -8.45 -27.38
N GLN A 81 29.89 -7.39 -28.01
CA GLN A 81 30.32 -6.99 -29.35
C GLN A 81 31.82 -6.64 -29.42
N ARG A 82 32.35 -5.92 -28.41
CA ARG A 82 33.79 -5.61 -28.33
C ARG A 82 34.64 -6.87 -28.16
N ILE A 83 34.21 -7.81 -27.33
CA ILE A 83 34.92 -9.08 -27.10
C ILE A 83 34.98 -9.89 -28.40
N ALA A 84 33.85 -10.06 -29.08
CA ALA A 84 33.79 -10.79 -30.36
C ALA A 84 34.70 -10.15 -31.44
N ALA A 85 34.75 -8.81 -31.50
CA ALA A 85 35.65 -8.09 -32.40
C ALA A 85 37.14 -8.30 -32.05
N MET A 86 37.49 -8.44 -30.76
CA MET A 86 38.86 -8.74 -30.35
C MET A 86 39.26 -10.19 -30.63
N GLU A 87 38.35 -11.14 -30.40
CA GLU A 87 38.58 -12.57 -30.64
C GLU A 87 38.75 -12.88 -32.13
N SER A 88 37.90 -12.31 -32.99
CA SER A 88 38.02 -12.44 -34.45
C SER A 88 39.33 -11.88 -35.01
N ARG A 89 39.90 -10.83 -34.38
CA ARG A 89 41.21 -10.26 -34.76
C ARG A 89 42.41 -11.08 -34.29
N ARG A 90 42.24 -11.94 -33.29
CA ARG A 90 43.31 -12.78 -32.73
C ARG A 90 43.37 -14.19 -33.33
N GLY A 91 42.29 -14.64 -33.96
CA GLY A 91 42.14 -16.00 -34.50
C GLY A 91 42.31 -16.16 -36.02
N GLY A 92 42.81 -15.13 -36.73
CA GLY A 92 43.17 -15.19 -38.16
C GLY A 92 44.64 -14.88 -38.37
#